data_AF-A0A974BUE6-F1
#
_entry.id   AF-A0A974BUE6-F1
#
_cell.length_a   1.000
_cell.length_b   1.000
_cell.length_c   1.000
_cell.angle_alpha   90.00
_cell.angle_beta   90.00
_cell.angle_gamma   90.00
#
_symmetry.space_group_name_H-M   'P 1'
#
loop_
_entity.id
_entity.type
_entity.pdbx_description
1 polymer ?
#
loop_
_entity_poly.entity_id
_entity_poly.type
_entity_poly.pdbx_seq_one_letter_code
_entity_poly.pdbx_strand_id
1 'polypeptide(L)'
;MSQLVICDVPIQLKQGDITKEVGDAIVNVNNKTLNQNFGVCQAVLAAAGKSVVDECQRLVKKPHGDVVVTEAGNLKCKKIIHVINATQAAKIVASVKEALKECDQHKLETVSFPALGTGAASLDTLTSSDAIFTGIEQYLSESKESCVTQISIVVLTQEAYDQFLLFFQNKISSLQKSDCHLMLCGKYVELIKGDITDQTVVCIINVTNQTLDQSHGVSGAIFSKAGDTVKQECKQNGKLAPNGIAVTSSGNLKCKKIMHLVGPAMLTLIVPFLEQVLQECNKYSFRSIALPAIGTGIAKLDPKKSAEEILKGIRTYFEKVTVSSLLQVYIIAYSDDVFQSFSEVFKSQTPKTEENEEEDEEENKTENEEENETEDEEEYIFQYSSEEEETEDLSLNQMQSVIDTPATWSDMTNKSHITVELKTDSDEHRTIEKDFLTSAGKSTTKVIKIERIQNIKLWRSYSVKRDYVLTLYPNQEIENDLYHGTTTETAKKISLHGFNRSFCGKNAVCYGKGTYFAKDASYSCQEQYAATDRDGYKHVFQAKVITGKWCLGRPAFVEPPSTSSDSDIMYDSVVNDVNNPAIYVIFCDDGAYPEYLITFKQ
;
A
#
# COMPACT_ATOMS: atom_id res chain seq x y z
N MET A 1 -8.41 -2.34 -3.41
CA MET A 1 -8.44 -1.73 -2.07
C MET A 1 -7.28 -2.29 -1.27
N SER A 2 -6.40 -1.43 -0.77
CA SER A 2 -5.33 -1.85 0.14
C SER A 2 -5.87 -1.79 1.55
N GLN A 3 -5.78 -2.91 2.25
CA GLN A 3 -6.30 -3.06 3.61
C GLN A 3 -5.13 -3.42 4.52
N LEU A 4 -4.91 -2.59 5.55
CA LEU A 4 -4.03 -2.93 6.66
C LEU A 4 -4.92 -3.33 7.86
N VAL A 5 -4.44 -4.19 8.74
CA VAL A 5 -5.14 -4.46 10.01
C VAL A 5 -4.24 -4.10 11.18
N ILE A 6 -4.77 -3.35 12.14
CA ILE A 6 -4.10 -3.01 13.39
C ILE A 6 -5.01 -3.43 14.53
N CYS A 7 -4.52 -4.28 15.46
CA CYS A 7 -5.26 -4.75 16.63
C CYS A 7 -6.69 -5.25 16.31
N ASP A 8 -6.84 -6.16 15.33
CA ASP A 8 -8.12 -6.71 14.83
C ASP A 8 -9.07 -5.69 14.16
N VAL A 9 -8.62 -4.44 13.91
CA VAL A 9 -9.40 -3.39 13.23
C VAL A 9 -8.87 -3.15 11.81
N PRO A 10 -9.64 -3.49 10.77
CA PRO A 10 -9.27 -3.19 9.39
C PRO A 10 -9.25 -1.68 9.13
N ILE A 11 -8.15 -1.22 8.55
CA ILE A 11 -7.91 0.12 8.05
C ILE A 11 -7.93 0.06 6.52
N GLN A 12 -8.94 0.68 5.93
CA GLN A 12 -9.12 0.74 4.48
C GLN A 12 -8.61 2.07 3.94
N LEU A 13 -7.76 2.04 2.93
CA LEU A 13 -7.46 3.24 2.14
C LEU A 13 -8.46 3.35 0.97
N LYS A 14 -9.11 4.50 0.85
CA LYS A 14 -10.08 4.80 -0.21
C LYS A 14 -9.75 6.11 -0.91
N GLN A 15 -9.87 6.12 -2.23
CA GLN A 15 -9.89 7.36 -2.99
C GLN A 15 -11.35 7.85 -3.06
N GLY A 16 -11.60 9.10 -2.69
CA GLY A 16 -12.92 9.68 -2.80
C GLY A 16 -13.20 10.89 -1.93
N ASP A 17 -14.44 11.36 -2.01
CA ASP A 17 -14.96 12.48 -1.23
C ASP A 17 -15.54 12.00 0.11
N ILE A 18 -14.94 12.46 1.21
CA ILE A 18 -15.37 12.11 2.56
C ILE A 18 -16.83 12.49 2.86
N THR A 19 -17.41 13.46 2.15
CA THR A 19 -18.83 13.83 2.31
C THR A 19 -19.79 12.77 1.75
N LYS A 20 -19.28 11.80 0.98
CA LYS A 20 -20.05 10.69 0.41
C LYS A 20 -19.94 9.41 1.23
N GLU A 21 -19.08 9.38 2.23
CA GLU A 21 -18.89 8.20 3.08
C GLU A 21 -20.19 7.85 3.82
N VAL A 22 -20.36 6.54 4.01
CA VAL A 22 -21.49 5.93 4.72
C VAL A 22 -20.92 5.20 5.92
N GLY A 23 -21.54 5.32 7.08
CA GLY A 23 -21.08 4.70 8.32
C GLY A 23 -21.56 5.43 9.56
N ASP A 24 -20.85 5.28 10.66
CA ASP A 24 -21.25 5.89 11.93
C ASP A 24 -20.69 7.29 12.09
N ALA A 25 -19.39 7.49 11.81
CA ALA A 25 -18.72 8.77 11.97
C ALA A 25 -17.89 9.15 10.74
N ILE A 26 -17.83 10.45 10.47
CA ILE A 26 -16.73 11.04 9.69
C ILE A 26 -15.97 12.04 10.54
N VAL A 27 -14.67 12.18 10.26
CA VAL A 27 -13.83 13.19 10.91
C VAL A 27 -13.72 14.42 10.03
N ASN A 28 -13.91 15.58 10.63
CA ASN A 28 -13.77 16.88 10.00
C ASN A 28 -12.67 17.69 10.69
N VAL A 29 -11.80 18.36 9.92
CA VAL A 29 -10.79 19.27 10.48
C VAL A 29 -11.36 20.67 10.52
N ASN A 30 -11.42 21.29 11.70
CA ASN A 30 -11.98 22.63 11.89
C ASN A 30 -11.02 23.53 12.69
N ASN A 31 -11.33 24.82 12.73
CA ASN A 31 -10.63 25.78 13.57
C ASN A 31 -11.27 25.85 14.98
N LYS A 32 -10.60 26.52 15.93
CA LYS A 32 -11.11 26.69 17.30
C LYS A 32 -12.49 27.36 17.38
N THR A 33 -12.88 28.10 16.33
CA THR A 33 -14.15 28.81 16.27
C THR A 33 -15.26 28.03 15.55
N LEU A 34 -14.98 26.77 15.16
CA LEU A 34 -15.89 25.87 14.43
C LEU A 34 -16.51 26.47 13.16
N ASN A 35 -15.85 27.44 12.54
CA ASN A 35 -16.37 28.19 11.39
C ASN A 35 -15.41 28.21 10.20
N GLN A 36 -14.48 27.24 10.14
CA GLN A 36 -13.55 27.15 9.03
C GLN A 36 -14.31 26.94 7.72
N ASN A 37 -14.02 27.79 6.74
CA ASN A 37 -14.75 27.89 5.48
C ASN A 37 -13.88 27.55 4.26
N PHE A 38 -12.83 26.76 4.45
CA PHE A 38 -11.96 26.25 3.37
C PHE A 38 -11.62 24.77 3.57
N GLY A 39 -11.16 24.14 2.49
CA GLY A 39 -10.70 22.74 2.48
C GLY A 39 -11.81 21.75 2.83
N VAL A 40 -11.43 20.63 3.47
CA VAL A 40 -12.36 19.58 3.88
C VAL A 40 -13.50 20.11 4.74
N CYS A 41 -13.23 21.09 5.62
CA CYS A 41 -14.27 21.69 6.47
C CYS A 41 -15.38 22.35 5.68
N GLN A 42 -15.03 23.10 4.63
CA GLN A 42 -16.01 23.75 3.79
C GLN A 42 -16.91 22.72 3.10
N ALA A 43 -16.32 21.66 2.54
CA ALA A 43 -17.05 20.59 1.88
C ALA A 43 -18.00 19.88 2.86
N VAL A 44 -17.49 19.49 4.03
CA VAL A 44 -18.27 18.80 5.06
C VAL A 44 -19.41 19.66 5.59
N LEU A 45 -19.18 20.93 5.94
CA LEU A 45 -20.23 21.80 6.46
C LEU A 45 -21.27 22.17 5.39
N ALA A 46 -20.84 22.36 4.14
CA ALA A 46 -21.76 22.60 3.03
C ALA A 46 -22.66 21.37 2.77
N ALA A 47 -22.07 20.17 2.78
CA ALA A 47 -22.81 18.92 2.57
C ALA A 47 -23.73 18.57 3.75
N ALA A 48 -23.28 18.80 4.99
CA ALA A 48 -24.08 18.55 6.20
C ALA A 48 -25.26 19.51 6.35
N GLY A 49 -25.14 20.73 5.83
CA GLY A 49 -26.19 21.73 5.81
C GLY A 49 -26.27 22.61 7.06
N LYS A 50 -27.25 23.52 7.07
CA LYS A 50 -27.35 24.62 8.06
C LYS A 50 -27.50 24.13 9.51
N SER A 51 -28.16 22.99 9.73
CA SER A 51 -28.38 22.43 11.07
C SER A 51 -27.06 22.18 11.82
N VAL A 52 -26.06 21.64 11.14
CA VAL A 52 -24.73 21.38 11.71
C VAL A 52 -23.96 22.68 11.94
N VAL A 53 -24.07 23.64 11.02
CA VAL A 53 -23.45 24.97 11.20
C VAL A 53 -24.02 25.68 12.44
N ASP A 54 -25.34 25.66 12.61
CA ASP A 54 -26.01 26.26 13.76
C ASP A 54 -25.67 25.50 15.07
N GLU A 55 -25.49 24.17 15.00
CA GLU A 55 -24.99 23.37 16.13
C GLU A 55 -23.56 23.75 16.52
N CYS A 56 -22.63 23.83 15.56
CA CYS A 56 -21.26 24.32 15.77
C CYS A 56 -21.25 25.71 16.44
N GLN A 57 -22.09 26.65 15.99
CA GLN A 57 -22.21 27.98 16.59
C GLN A 57 -22.76 27.97 18.02
N ARG A 58 -23.56 26.97 18.40
CA ARG A 58 -24.01 26.79 19.78
C ARG A 58 -22.91 26.18 20.64
N LEU A 59 -22.18 25.20 20.13
CA LEU A 59 -21.13 24.49 20.85
C LEU A 59 -19.90 25.38 21.11
N VAL A 60 -19.53 26.24 20.17
CA VAL A 60 -18.38 27.17 20.33
C VAL A 60 -18.58 28.18 21.46
N LYS A 61 -19.84 28.41 21.90
CA LYS A 61 -20.15 29.31 23.03
C LYS A 61 -19.85 28.69 24.39
N LYS A 62 -19.61 27.37 24.44
CA LYS A 62 -19.23 26.64 25.64
C LYS A 62 -17.73 26.33 25.58
N PRO A 63 -17.03 26.24 26.72
CA PRO A 63 -15.68 25.69 26.74
C PRO A 63 -15.67 24.30 26.12
N HIS A 64 -14.77 24.07 25.16
CA HIS A 64 -14.59 22.79 24.51
C HIS A 64 -13.09 22.46 24.37
N GLY A 65 -12.79 21.17 24.22
CA GLY A 65 -11.43 20.69 23.97
C GLY A 65 -11.02 20.80 22.50
N ASP A 66 -10.05 19.98 22.11
CA ASP A 66 -9.55 19.89 20.73
C ASP A 66 -10.41 18.95 19.85
N VAL A 67 -11.49 18.38 20.38
CA VAL A 67 -12.51 17.62 19.63
C VAL A 67 -13.92 18.03 20.03
N VAL A 68 -14.82 18.15 19.04
CA VAL A 68 -16.24 18.45 19.22
C VAL A 68 -17.09 17.53 18.33
N VAL A 69 -18.13 16.91 18.89
CA VAL A 69 -19.03 16.01 18.15
C VAL A 69 -20.37 16.70 17.86
N THR A 70 -20.86 16.59 16.64
CA THR A 70 -22.16 17.12 16.19
C THR A 70 -23.01 16.04 15.51
N GLU A 71 -24.30 16.33 15.29
CA GLU A 71 -25.12 15.51 14.40
C GLU A 71 -24.63 15.61 12.94
N ALA A 72 -24.97 14.62 12.12
CA ALA A 72 -24.52 14.56 10.72
C ALA A 72 -25.27 15.48 9.74
N GLY A 73 -26.43 16.01 10.14
CA GLY A 73 -27.29 16.78 9.25
C GLY A 73 -27.73 15.96 8.03
N ASN A 74 -27.39 16.45 6.83
CA ASN A 74 -27.73 15.80 5.55
C ASN A 74 -26.72 14.73 5.08
N LEU A 75 -25.63 14.48 5.83
CA LEU A 75 -24.65 13.45 5.48
C LEU A 75 -25.20 12.04 5.73
N LYS A 76 -24.58 11.04 5.10
CA LYS A 76 -24.96 9.61 5.23
C LYS A 76 -24.31 8.90 6.42
N CYS A 77 -23.74 9.65 7.36
CA CYS A 77 -23.21 9.13 8.62
C CYS A 77 -24.13 9.47 9.80
N LYS A 78 -23.87 8.94 10.99
CA LYS A 78 -24.62 9.27 12.21
C LYS A 78 -24.10 10.56 12.88
N LYS A 79 -22.78 10.74 12.91
CA LYS A 79 -22.10 11.84 13.62
C LYS A 79 -20.95 12.43 12.81
N ILE A 80 -20.61 13.69 13.11
CA ILE A 80 -19.39 14.34 12.64
C ILE A 80 -18.50 14.63 13.84
N ILE A 81 -17.25 14.17 13.78
CA ILE A 81 -16.24 14.43 14.81
C ILE A 81 -15.32 15.55 14.30
N HIS A 82 -15.45 16.74 14.86
CA HIS A 82 -14.65 17.90 14.50
C HIS A 82 -13.36 17.94 15.32
N VAL A 83 -12.22 17.64 14.68
CA VAL A 83 -10.89 17.79 15.27
C VAL A 83 -10.37 19.21 15.02
N ILE A 84 -9.81 19.84 16.05
CA ILE A 84 -9.46 21.26 16.03
C ILE A 84 -7.98 21.44 15.72
N ASN A 85 -7.65 22.18 14.65
CA ASN A 85 -6.27 22.52 14.25
C ASN A 85 -5.34 21.29 14.16
N ALA A 86 -5.81 20.18 13.58
CA ALA A 86 -5.00 19.00 13.28
C ALA A 86 -4.03 19.27 12.10
N THR A 87 -3.06 20.18 12.32
CA THR A 87 -2.19 20.75 11.26
C THR A 87 -0.73 20.33 11.38
N GLN A 88 -0.34 19.66 12.47
CA GLN A 88 1.04 19.23 12.76
C GLN A 88 1.02 17.77 13.18
N ALA A 89 2.07 17.00 12.87
CA ALA A 89 2.12 15.56 13.12
C ALA A 89 1.70 15.16 14.54
N ALA A 90 2.31 15.75 15.57
CA ALA A 90 1.97 15.46 16.97
C ALA A 90 0.51 15.77 17.32
N LYS A 91 -0.05 16.84 16.72
CA LYS A 91 -1.45 17.22 16.94
C LYS A 91 -2.42 16.34 16.16
N ILE A 92 -2.02 15.82 15.00
CA ILE A 92 -2.77 14.81 14.25
C ILE A 92 -2.86 13.52 15.06
N VAL A 93 -1.74 13.04 15.62
CA VAL A 93 -1.72 11.86 16.51
C VAL A 93 -2.72 12.02 17.65
N ALA A 94 -2.65 13.15 18.38
CA ALA A 94 -3.57 13.43 19.48
C ALA A 94 -5.05 13.51 19.02
N SER A 95 -5.30 14.18 17.89
CA SER A 95 -6.65 14.34 17.32
C SER A 95 -7.26 13.01 16.91
N VAL A 96 -6.45 12.10 16.36
CA VAL A 96 -6.89 10.76 15.98
C VAL A 96 -7.23 9.93 17.22
N LYS A 97 -6.39 9.97 18.27
CA LYS A 97 -6.68 9.29 19.55
C LYS A 97 -7.98 9.81 20.18
N GLU A 98 -8.17 11.13 20.23
CA GLU A 98 -9.39 11.74 20.77
C GLU A 98 -10.63 11.42 19.91
N ALA A 99 -10.50 11.40 18.58
CA ALA A 99 -11.61 11.03 17.69
C ALA A 99 -12.05 9.57 17.91
N LEU A 100 -11.11 8.63 18.03
CA LEU A 100 -11.43 7.23 18.33
C LEU A 100 -12.04 7.07 19.73
N LYS A 101 -11.60 7.88 20.70
CA LYS A 101 -12.23 7.94 22.03
C LYS A 101 -13.67 8.44 21.98
N GLU A 102 -13.98 9.41 21.12
CA GLU A 102 -15.35 9.86 20.90
C GLU A 102 -16.20 8.77 20.21
N CYS A 103 -15.62 7.99 19.29
CA CYS A 103 -16.29 6.83 18.73
C CYS A 103 -16.74 5.85 19.82
N ASP A 104 -15.86 5.52 20.76
CA ASP A 104 -16.19 4.61 21.87
C ASP A 104 -17.26 5.18 22.81
N GLN A 105 -17.16 6.46 23.17
CA GLN A 105 -18.16 7.14 24.01
C GLN A 105 -19.55 7.16 23.36
N HIS A 106 -19.60 7.31 22.05
CA HIS A 106 -20.84 7.40 21.27
C HIS A 106 -21.28 6.07 20.65
N LYS A 107 -20.56 4.97 20.90
CA LYS A 107 -20.80 3.63 20.33
C LYS A 107 -20.85 3.62 18.80
N LEU A 108 -19.86 4.26 18.19
CA LEU A 108 -19.69 4.35 16.73
C LEU A 108 -18.69 3.28 16.31
N GLU A 109 -19.14 2.31 15.52
CA GLU A 109 -18.34 1.15 15.12
C GLU A 109 -17.50 1.44 13.87
N THR A 110 -17.88 2.42 13.05
CA THR A 110 -17.16 2.79 11.82
C THR A 110 -16.80 4.27 11.77
N VAL A 111 -15.56 4.59 11.38
CA VAL A 111 -15.11 5.98 11.26
C VAL A 111 -14.24 6.20 10.02
N SER A 112 -14.52 7.29 9.30
CA SER A 112 -13.72 7.72 8.15
C SER A 112 -12.93 8.99 8.47
N PHE A 113 -11.61 8.93 8.32
CA PHE A 113 -10.68 10.06 8.46
C PHE A 113 -10.32 10.62 7.07
N PRO A 114 -10.25 11.95 6.91
CA PRO A 114 -9.65 12.54 5.72
C PRO A 114 -8.12 12.49 5.82
N ALA A 115 -7.41 12.83 4.74
CA ALA A 115 -5.98 13.11 4.77
C ALA A 115 -5.68 14.35 5.66
N LEU A 116 -5.45 14.13 6.95
CA LEU A 116 -5.28 15.18 7.95
C LEU A 116 -3.99 15.99 7.70
N GLY A 117 -4.08 17.31 7.65
CA GLY A 117 -2.93 18.20 7.51
C GLY A 117 -2.37 18.37 6.10
N THR A 118 -2.80 17.58 5.10
CA THR A 118 -2.23 17.63 3.73
C THR A 118 -2.71 18.80 2.88
N GLY A 119 -3.83 19.44 3.28
CA GLY A 119 -4.41 20.59 2.57
C GLY A 119 -3.78 21.93 2.99
N ALA A 120 -4.58 22.80 3.60
CA ALA A 120 -4.17 24.17 3.97
C ALA A 120 -2.99 24.26 4.96
N ALA A 121 -2.68 23.16 5.66
CA ALA A 121 -1.53 23.09 6.57
C ALA A 121 -0.23 22.68 5.86
N SER A 122 -0.31 22.26 4.59
CA SER A 122 0.84 21.89 3.75
C SER A 122 1.78 20.86 4.38
N LEU A 123 1.25 20.00 5.25
CA LEU A 123 1.99 18.86 5.77
C LEU A 123 2.18 17.85 4.65
N ASP A 124 3.38 17.32 4.48
CA ASP A 124 3.61 16.32 3.46
C ASP A 124 2.79 15.04 3.74
N THR A 125 2.40 14.38 2.66
CA THR A 125 1.48 13.24 2.71
C THR A 125 2.04 12.07 3.50
N LEU A 126 3.37 11.90 3.52
CA LEU A 126 4.04 10.82 4.24
C LEU A 126 3.97 11.06 5.75
N THR A 127 4.31 12.27 6.20
CA THR A 127 4.22 12.67 7.61
C THR A 127 2.76 12.67 8.10
N SER A 128 1.82 13.09 7.25
CA SER A 128 0.38 12.97 7.54
C SER A 128 -0.04 11.51 7.73
N SER A 129 0.35 10.63 6.80
CA SER A 129 0.05 9.20 6.87
C SER A 129 0.60 8.60 8.16
N ASP A 130 1.89 8.80 8.43
CA ASP A 130 2.56 8.28 9.62
C ASP A 130 1.90 8.76 10.92
N ALA A 131 1.55 10.04 11.00
CA ALA A 131 0.87 10.60 12.17
C ALA A 131 -0.54 10.02 12.37
N ILE A 132 -1.31 9.83 11.30
CA ILE A 132 -2.65 9.22 11.38
C ILE A 132 -2.53 7.78 11.89
N PHE A 133 -1.63 7.01 11.28
CA PHE A 133 -1.42 5.61 11.64
C PHE A 133 -0.90 5.45 13.07
N THR A 134 0.07 6.27 13.47
CA THR A 134 0.59 6.29 14.83
C THR A 134 -0.52 6.57 15.85
N GLY A 135 -1.43 7.50 15.55
CA GLY A 135 -2.59 7.78 16.40
C GLY A 135 -3.54 6.59 16.53
N ILE A 136 -3.82 5.90 15.41
CA ILE A 136 -4.65 4.68 15.39
C ILE A 136 -3.99 3.57 16.20
N GLU A 137 -2.72 3.28 15.93
CA GLU A 137 -1.94 2.22 16.57
C GLU A 137 -1.82 2.42 18.08
N GLN A 138 -1.50 3.65 18.53
CA GLN A 138 -1.44 3.96 19.95
C GLN A 138 -2.82 3.81 20.62
N TYR A 139 -3.89 4.31 20.01
CA TYR A 139 -5.20 4.20 20.61
C TYR A 139 -5.67 2.75 20.75
N LEU A 140 -5.56 1.96 19.67
CA LEU A 140 -6.04 0.59 19.65
C LEU A 140 -5.19 -0.35 20.51
N SER A 141 -3.89 -0.10 20.65
CA SER A 141 -3.02 -0.88 21.55
C SER A 141 -3.25 -0.55 23.03
N GLU A 142 -3.60 0.70 23.35
CA GLU A 142 -3.90 1.14 24.72
C GLU A 142 -5.34 0.77 25.16
N SER A 143 -6.29 0.70 24.21
CA SER A 143 -7.71 0.46 24.49
C SER A 143 -8.04 -1.04 24.53
N LYS A 144 -8.54 -1.52 25.67
CA LYS A 144 -8.93 -2.93 25.85
C LYS A 144 -10.30 -3.30 25.28
N GLU A 145 -11.17 -2.31 25.02
CA GLU A 145 -12.58 -2.52 24.66
C GLU A 145 -13.10 -1.48 23.65
N SER A 146 -12.31 -1.16 22.63
CA SER A 146 -12.78 -0.28 21.54
C SER A 146 -13.98 -0.89 20.81
N CYS A 147 -15.03 -0.10 20.58
CA CYS A 147 -16.17 -0.52 19.77
C CYS A 147 -15.93 -0.35 18.27
N VAL A 148 -14.84 0.33 17.88
CA VAL A 148 -14.49 0.56 16.47
C VAL A 148 -14.13 -0.77 15.81
N THR A 149 -14.88 -1.14 14.77
CA THR A 149 -14.70 -2.36 13.98
C THR A 149 -14.14 -2.11 12.59
N GLN A 150 -14.15 -0.86 12.10
CA GLN A 150 -13.55 -0.48 10.83
C GLN A 150 -13.13 0.99 10.80
N ILE A 151 -11.94 1.26 10.28
CA ILE A 151 -11.43 2.60 10.03
C ILE A 151 -11.21 2.77 8.53
N SER A 152 -11.60 3.91 7.96
CA SER A 152 -11.29 4.27 6.57
C SER A 152 -10.47 5.55 6.51
N ILE A 153 -9.42 5.57 5.69
CA ILE A 153 -8.69 6.78 5.33
C ILE A 153 -9.16 7.17 3.92
N VAL A 154 -9.79 8.33 3.81
CA VAL A 154 -10.43 8.81 2.59
C VAL A 154 -9.63 9.97 2.02
N VAL A 155 -9.05 9.75 0.85
CA VAL A 155 -8.15 10.70 0.21
C VAL A 155 -8.77 11.16 -1.11
N LEU A 156 -8.96 12.47 -1.24
CA LEU A 156 -9.71 13.04 -2.36
C LEU A 156 -8.91 13.03 -3.67
N THR A 157 -7.67 13.51 -3.64
CA THR A 157 -6.86 13.66 -4.86
C THR A 157 -6.08 12.39 -5.15
N GLN A 158 -5.88 12.09 -6.44
CA GLN A 158 -5.09 10.94 -6.88
C GLN A 158 -3.67 11.00 -6.34
N GLU A 159 -2.99 12.17 -6.41
CA GLU A 159 -1.59 12.26 -5.99
C GLU A 159 -1.41 11.99 -4.50
N ALA A 160 -2.32 12.50 -3.65
CA ALA A 160 -2.28 12.21 -2.23
C ALA A 160 -2.62 10.74 -1.98
N TYR A 161 -3.60 10.19 -2.70
CA TYR A 161 -3.98 8.79 -2.57
C TYR A 161 -2.81 7.86 -2.91
N ASP A 162 -2.05 8.13 -3.97
CA ASP A 162 -0.89 7.31 -4.36
C ASP A 162 0.23 7.34 -3.31
N GLN A 163 0.46 8.49 -2.66
CA GLN A 163 1.42 8.59 -1.56
C GLN A 163 0.93 7.86 -0.30
N PHE A 164 -0.35 8.00 0.05
CA PHE A 164 -0.96 7.20 1.11
C PHE A 164 -0.89 5.70 0.78
N LEU A 165 -1.12 5.32 -0.48
CA LEU A 165 -1.08 3.94 -0.95
C LEU A 165 0.33 3.37 -0.82
N LEU A 166 1.35 4.12 -1.24
CA LEU A 166 2.75 3.74 -1.07
C LEU A 166 3.12 3.62 0.41
N PHE A 167 2.66 4.55 1.27
CA PHE A 167 2.85 4.42 2.72
C PHE A 167 2.17 3.15 3.25
N PHE A 168 0.92 2.89 2.88
CA PHE A 168 0.17 1.69 3.27
C PHE A 168 0.92 0.43 2.82
N GLN A 169 1.36 0.37 1.57
CA GLN A 169 2.14 -0.74 1.03
C GLN A 169 3.45 -0.92 1.77
N ASN A 170 4.20 0.15 2.04
CA ASN A 170 5.45 0.08 2.80
C ASN A 170 5.22 -0.35 4.26
N LYS A 171 4.15 0.13 4.90
CA LYS A 171 3.80 -0.28 6.26
C LYS A 171 3.38 -1.74 6.29
N ILE A 172 2.57 -2.18 5.32
CA ILE A 172 2.28 -3.59 5.07
C ILE A 172 3.61 -4.32 4.92
N SER A 173 4.46 -4.02 3.93
CA SER A 173 5.75 -4.67 3.70
C SER A 173 6.71 -4.62 4.88
N SER A 174 6.67 -3.59 5.73
CA SER A 174 7.45 -3.52 6.97
C SER A 174 6.92 -4.45 8.05
N LEU A 175 5.61 -4.64 8.13
CA LEU A 175 4.99 -5.71 8.90
C LEU A 175 5.25 -7.06 8.23
N GLN A 176 5.48 -7.07 6.90
CA GLN A 176 5.86 -8.26 6.14
C GLN A 176 7.34 -8.65 6.28
N LYS A 177 8.17 -7.85 6.96
CA LYS A 177 9.55 -8.25 7.31
C LYS A 177 9.60 -9.28 8.45
N SER A 178 8.45 -9.75 8.95
CA SER A 178 8.40 -10.99 9.69
C SER A 178 8.21 -12.16 8.71
N ASP A 179 9.12 -13.12 8.74
CA ASP A 179 9.06 -14.39 8.00
C ASP A 179 7.88 -15.32 8.41
N CYS A 180 6.87 -14.75 9.05
CA CYS A 180 5.83 -15.43 9.80
C CYS A 180 4.44 -14.95 9.37
N HIS A 181 4.27 -14.35 8.19
CA HIS A 181 2.93 -14.00 7.69
C HIS A 181 2.86 -14.14 6.16
N LEU A 182 1.65 -14.31 5.63
CA LEU A 182 1.34 -14.52 4.22
C LEU A 182 0.02 -13.83 3.85
N MET A 183 -0.10 -13.40 2.60
CA MET A 183 -1.37 -13.01 2.01
C MET A 183 -1.90 -14.15 1.14
N LEU A 184 -2.94 -14.86 1.59
CA LEU A 184 -3.56 -15.97 0.86
C LEU A 184 -4.94 -15.56 0.36
N CYS A 185 -5.12 -15.45 -0.96
CA CYS A 185 -6.40 -15.06 -1.59
C CYS A 185 -7.01 -13.76 -0.98
N GLY A 186 -6.16 -12.77 -0.70
CA GLY A 186 -6.56 -11.50 -0.06
C GLY A 186 -6.84 -11.58 1.44
N LYS A 187 -6.54 -12.70 2.09
CA LYS A 187 -6.67 -12.90 3.55
C LYS A 187 -5.29 -12.85 4.21
N TYR A 188 -5.23 -12.22 5.38
CA TYR A 188 -4.01 -12.13 6.17
C TYR A 188 -3.84 -13.38 7.03
N VAL A 189 -2.72 -14.08 6.86
CA VAL A 189 -2.40 -15.30 7.62
C VAL A 189 -1.10 -15.07 8.37
N GLU A 190 -1.08 -15.23 9.69
CA GLU A 190 0.12 -14.98 10.52
C GLU A 190 0.40 -16.15 11.46
N LEU A 191 1.66 -16.56 11.50
CA LEU A 191 2.25 -17.47 12.45
C LEU A 191 2.71 -16.70 13.70
N ILE A 192 2.18 -17.06 14.86
CA ILE A 192 2.53 -16.44 16.13
C ILE A 192 3.15 -17.49 17.04
N LYS A 193 4.34 -17.17 17.58
CA LYS A 193 4.92 -17.91 18.71
C LYS A 193 4.20 -17.49 19.98
N GLY A 194 3.45 -18.40 20.62
CA GLY A 194 2.78 -18.08 21.87
C GLY A 194 1.70 -19.06 22.30
N ASP A 195 0.95 -18.67 23.34
CA ASP A 195 -0.16 -19.45 23.88
C ASP A 195 -1.48 -19.04 23.22
N ILE A 196 -2.23 -20.02 22.73
CA ILE A 196 -3.53 -19.78 22.10
C ILE A 196 -4.55 -19.17 23.08
N THR A 197 -4.39 -19.43 24.38
CA THR A 197 -5.29 -18.90 25.42
C THR A 197 -5.13 -17.39 25.65
N ASP A 198 -4.08 -16.78 25.12
CA ASP A 198 -3.82 -15.35 25.21
C ASP A 198 -4.30 -14.54 23.99
N GLN A 199 -4.88 -15.19 22.98
CA GLN A 199 -5.28 -14.53 21.74
C GLN A 199 -6.58 -13.70 21.90
N THR A 200 -6.61 -12.53 21.25
CA THR A 200 -7.71 -11.54 21.33
C THR A 200 -8.70 -11.61 20.16
N VAL A 201 -8.54 -12.60 19.28
CA VAL A 201 -9.35 -12.81 18.09
C VAL A 201 -10.84 -13.00 18.40
N VAL A 202 -11.69 -12.87 17.37
CA VAL A 202 -13.13 -13.12 17.55
C VAL A 202 -13.40 -14.56 17.99
N CYS A 203 -12.74 -15.55 17.37
CA CYS A 203 -12.93 -16.95 17.75
C CYS A 203 -11.62 -17.74 17.81
N ILE A 204 -11.40 -18.45 18.92
CA ILE A 204 -10.34 -19.46 19.01
C ILE A 204 -10.89 -20.81 18.55
N ILE A 205 -10.11 -21.55 17.77
CA ILE A 205 -10.42 -22.91 17.38
C ILE A 205 -9.83 -23.87 18.41
N ASN A 206 -10.69 -24.60 19.11
CA ASN A 206 -10.31 -25.61 20.07
C ASN A 206 -10.40 -27.02 19.47
N VAL A 207 -9.25 -27.66 19.32
CA VAL A 207 -9.13 -29.04 18.86
C VAL A 207 -9.22 -29.99 20.06
N THR A 208 -10.30 -30.78 20.15
CA THR A 208 -10.67 -31.58 21.34
C THR A 208 -11.21 -32.96 21.00
N ASN A 209 -11.69 -33.70 22.01
CA ASN A 209 -12.38 -34.98 21.88
C ASN A 209 -13.91 -34.82 21.65
N GLN A 210 -14.58 -35.91 21.24
CA GLN A 210 -16.04 -35.93 20.99
C GLN A 210 -16.88 -35.57 22.22
N THR A 211 -16.36 -35.79 23.41
CA THR A 211 -17.06 -35.56 24.69
C THR A 211 -16.88 -34.16 25.26
N LEU A 212 -16.09 -33.31 24.59
CA LEU A 212 -15.84 -31.92 24.98
C LEU A 212 -15.31 -31.75 26.42
N ASP A 213 -14.48 -32.69 26.88
CA ASP A 213 -13.97 -32.74 28.26
C ASP A 213 -12.46 -33.04 28.34
N GLN A 214 -11.75 -32.92 27.22
CA GLN A 214 -10.31 -33.20 27.15
C GLN A 214 -9.53 -32.28 28.09
N SER A 215 -8.83 -32.88 29.06
CA SER A 215 -8.11 -32.17 30.12
C SER A 215 -6.61 -31.97 29.87
N HIS A 216 -6.12 -32.32 28.68
CA HIS A 216 -4.70 -32.24 28.32
C HIS A 216 -4.47 -31.63 26.93
N GLY A 217 -3.22 -31.25 26.66
CA GLY A 217 -2.82 -30.55 25.44
C GLY A 217 -3.50 -29.18 25.32
N VAL A 218 -3.66 -28.71 24.08
CA VAL A 218 -4.27 -27.41 23.77
C VAL A 218 -5.67 -27.26 24.39
N SER A 219 -6.53 -28.28 24.27
CA SER A 219 -7.88 -28.25 24.84
C SER A 219 -7.87 -28.16 26.37
N GLY A 220 -6.95 -28.88 27.04
CA GLY A 220 -6.78 -28.77 28.48
C GLY A 220 -6.37 -27.37 28.93
N ALA A 221 -5.45 -26.72 28.21
CA ALA A 221 -5.04 -25.35 28.47
C ALA A 221 -6.21 -24.36 28.29
N ILE A 222 -6.97 -24.50 27.19
CA ILE A 222 -8.17 -23.70 26.90
C ILE A 222 -9.22 -23.86 28.02
N PHE A 223 -9.58 -25.07 28.40
CA PHE A 223 -10.58 -25.30 29.47
C PHE A 223 -10.10 -24.83 30.84
N SER A 224 -8.81 -24.96 31.13
CA SER A 224 -8.23 -24.47 32.38
C SER A 224 -8.33 -22.95 32.47
N LYS A 225 -7.98 -22.25 31.39
CA LYS A 225 -7.97 -20.78 31.36
C LYS A 225 -9.38 -20.19 31.22
N ALA A 226 -10.25 -20.77 30.40
CA ALA A 226 -11.61 -20.28 30.16
C ALA A 226 -12.51 -20.39 31.40
N GLY A 227 -12.23 -21.35 32.30
CA GLY A 227 -13.01 -21.55 33.51
C GLY A 227 -14.23 -22.47 33.32
N ASP A 228 -15.02 -22.60 34.38
CA ASP A 228 -16.07 -23.64 34.44
C ASP A 228 -17.32 -23.33 33.62
N THR A 229 -17.55 -22.06 33.25
CA THR A 229 -18.68 -21.66 32.39
C THR A 229 -18.63 -22.38 31.05
N VAL A 230 -17.47 -22.38 30.40
CA VAL A 230 -17.26 -23.06 29.11
C VAL A 230 -17.43 -24.58 29.24
N LYS A 231 -16.95 -25.18 30.34
CA LYS A 231 -17.16 -26.62 30.59
C LYS A 231 -18.65 -26.97 30.75
N GLN A 232 -19.43 -26.09 31.37
CA GLN A 232 -20.88 -26.27 31.50
C GLN A 232 -21.59 -26.15 30.14
N GLU A 233 -21.23 -25.15 29.33
CA GLU A 233 -21.74 -25.02 27.96
C GLU A 233 -21.40 -26.25 27.10
N CYS A 234 -20.16 -26.76 27.20
CA CYS A 234 -19.76 -28.00 26.53
C CYS A 234 -20.59 -29.22 26.99
N LYS A 235 -20.86 -29.35 28.29
CA LYS A 235 -21.75 -30.41 28.81
C LYS A 235 -23.19 -30.28 28.28
N GLN A 236 -23.69 -29.07 28.11
CA GLN A 236 -25.02 -28.81 27.54
C GLN A 236 -25.08 -29.16 26.05
N ASN A 237 -24.00 -28.88 25.29
CA ASN A 237 -23.89 -29.30 23.89
C ASN A 237 -23.86 -30.83 23.75
N GLY A 238 -23.35 -31.54 24.76
CA GLY A 238 -23.29 -33.00 24.77
C GLY A 238 -22.23 -33.55 23.82
N LYS A 239 -22.30 -34.86 23.54
CA LYS A 239 -21.35 -35.54 22.66
C LYS A 239 -21.51 -35.03 21.23
N LEU A 240 -20.42 -34.58 20.62
CA LEU A 240 -20.37 -34.19 19.22
C LEU A 240 -20.63 -35.41 18.31
N ALA A 241 -21.46 -35.20 17.29
CA ALA A 241 -21.58 -36.11 16.15
C ALA A 241 -20.23 -36.21 15.39
N PRO A 242 -20.03 -37.20 14.51
CA PRO A 242 -18.94 -37.17 13.55
C PRO A 242 -18.94 -35.84 12.77
N ASN A 243 -17.79 -35.17 12.71
CA ASN A 243 -17.65 -33.80 12.18
C ASN A 243 -18.54 -32.75 12.88
N GLY A 244 -18.95 -32.99 14.13
CA GLY A 244 -19.73 -32.02 14.90
C GLY A 244 -18.88 -30.82 15.34
N ILE A 245 -19.52 -29.66 15.40
CA ILE A 245 -18.95 -28.41 15.94
C ILE A 245 -19.85 -27.91 17.07
N ALA A 246 -19.25 -27.50 18.19
CA ALA A 246 -19.92 -26.73 19.23
C ALA A 246 -19.29 -25.34 19.32
N VAL A 247 -20.09 -24.29 19.47
CA VAL A 247 -19.59 -22.92 19.69
C VAL A 247 -20.09 -22.44 21.05
N THR A 248 -19.17 -21.98 21.90
CA THR A 248 -19.45 -21.53 23.27
C THR A 248 -19.01 -20.09 23.48
N SER A 249 -19.37 -19.51 24.62
CA SER A 249 -18.73 -18.28 25.13
C SER A 249 -17.24 -18.52 25.45
N SER A 250 -16.47 -17.44 25.62
CA SER A 250 -15.04 -17.53 25.90
C SER A 250 -14.69 -17.70 27.38
N GLY A 251 -15.68 -17.59 28.29
CA GLY A 251 -15.43 -17.56 29.72
C GLY A 251 -14.43 -16.46 30.09
N ASN A 252 -13.31 -16.85 30.71
CA ASN A 252 -12.24 -15.92 31.12
C ASN A 252 -11.16 -15.70 30.04
N LEU A 253 -11.29 -16.27 28.84
CA LEU A 253 -10.36 -16.00 27.74
C LEU A 253 -10.58 -14.60 27.16
N LYS A 254 -9.54 -14.06 26.51
CA LYS A 254 -9.58 -12.73 25.87
C LYS A 254 -10.35 -12.71 24.53
N CYS A 255 -10.50 -13.87 23.89
CA CYS A 255 -11.32 -14.00 22.67
C CYS A 255 -12.81 -13.83 22.97
N LYS A 256 -13.65 -13.75 21.94
CA LYS A 256 -15.12 -13.61 22.13
C LYS A 256 -15.87 -14.94 22.13
N LYS A 257 -15.38 -15.92 21.37
CA LYS A 257 -16.00 -17.24 21.18
C LYS A 257 -14.94 -18.34 21.11
N ILE A 258 -15.36 -19.56 21.40
CA ILE A 258 -14.56 -20.77 21.20
C ILE A 258 -15.35 -21.71 20.29
N MET A 259 -14.72 -22.17 19.21
CA MET A 259 -15.26 -23.21 18.34
C MET A 259 -14.58 -24.54 18.66
N HIS A 260 -15.32 -25.47 19.25
CA HIS A 260 -14.85 -26.78 19.65
C HIS A 260 -15.20 -27.83 18.60
N LEU A 261 -14.20 -28.58 18.16
CA LEU A 261 -14.39 -29.67 17.23
C LEU A 261 -13.29 -30.73 17.36
N VAL A 262 -13.55 -31.91 16.80
CA VAL A 262 -12.60 -33.02 16.83
C VAL A 262 -11.54 -32.82 15.76
N GLY A 263 -10.27 -32.85 16.17
CA GLY A 263 -9.13 -32.64 15.28
C GLY A 263 -8.83 -33.81 14.35
N PRO A 264 -8.12 -33.54 13.24
CA PRO A 264 -7.65 -34.57 12.34
C PRO A 264 -6.54 -35.40 13.02
N ALA A 265 -6.59 -36.73 12.85
CA ALA A 265 -5.57 -37.66 13.34
C ALA A 265 -4.50 -37.98 12.28
N MET A 266 -4.69 -37.55 11.03
CA MET A 266 -3.81 -37.81 9.89
C MET A 266 -3.63 -36.53 9.06
N LEU A 267 -2.47 -36.37 8.42
CA LEU A 267 -2.16 -35.21 7.56
C LEU A 267 -3.20 -35.02 6.45
N THR A 268 -3.64 -36.11 5.81
CA THR A 268 -4.64 -36.08 4.73
C THR A 268 -6.01 -35.53 5.15
N LEU A 269 -6.27 -35.42 6.45
CA LEU A 269 -7.53 -34.89 7.00
C LEU A 269 -7.45 -33.42 7.43
N ILE A 270 -6.26 -32.79 7.37
CA ILE A 270 -6.09 -31.38 7.78
C ILE A 270 -6.85 -30.43 6.83
N VAL A 271 -6.72 -30.62 5.52
CA VAL A 271 -7.43 -29.80 4.51
C VAL A 271 -8.95 -29.84 4.69
N PRO A 272 -9.63 -31.02 4.68
CA PRO A 272 -11.08 -31.05 4.85
C PRO A 272 -11.52 -30.56 6.25
N PHE A 273 -10.70 -30.75 7.28
CA PHE A 273 -10.94 -30.17 8.60
C PHE A 273 -10.96 -28.63 8.55
N LEU A 274 -9.98 -28.01 7.87
CA LEU A 274 -9.91 -26.55 7.75
C LEU A 274 -11.04 -25.99 6.89
N GLU A 275 -11.41 -26.65 5.79
CA GLU A 275 -12.57 -26.23 5.00
C GLU A 275 -13.82 -26.17 5.87
N GLN A 276 -14.02 -27.18 6.74
CA GLN A 276 -15.14 -27.21 7.67
C GLN A 276 -15.08 -26.06 8.69
N VAL A 277 -13.92 -25.82 9.31
CA VAL A 277 -13.72 -24.72 10.27
C VAL A 277 -14.03 -23.38 9.62
N LEU A 278 -13.45 -23.11 8.44
CA LEU A 278 -13.58 -21.83 7.75
C LEU A 278 -15.01 -21.61 7.25
N GLN A 279 -15.69 -22.67 6.78
CA GLN A 279 -17.11 -22.63 6.43
C GLN A 279 -17.98 -22.25 7.62
N GLU A 280 -17.77 -22.86 8.78
CA GLU A 280 -18.56 -22.53 9.96
C GLU A 280 -18.23 -21.11 10.47
N CYS A 281 -16.97 -20.68 10.41
CA CYS A 281 -16.58 -19.32 10.76
C CYS A 281 -17.30 -18.26 9.91
N ASN A 282 -17.46 -18.51 8.61
CA ASN A 282 -18.22 -17.64 7.70
C ASN A 282 -19.70 -17.58 8.08
N LYS A 283 -20.31 -18.70 8.46
CA LYS A 283 -21.72 -18.75 8.90
C LYS A 283 -21.96 -17.92 10.17
N TYR A 284 -20.98 -17.87 11.07
CA TYR A 284 -21.01 -16.99 12.25
C TYR A 284 -20.53 -15.56 11.98
N SER A 285 -20.18 -15.24 10.72
CA SER A 285 -19.63 -13.94 10.32
C SER A 285 -18.40 -13.52 11.14
N PHE A 286 -17.55 -14.48 11.52
CA PHE A 286 -16.29 -14.18 12.21
C PHE A 286 -15.33 -13.45 11.26
N ARG A 287 -14.61 -12.46 11.82
CA ARG A 287 -13.62 -11.66 11.07
C ARG A 287 -12.17 -12.06 11.34
N SER A 288 -11.87 -12.57 12.53
CA SER A 288 -10.54 -13.06 12.91
C SER A 288 -10.64 -14.36 13.72
N ILE A 289 -9.77 -15.32 13.41
CA ILE A 289 -9.68 -16.59 14.13
C ILE A 289 -8.24 -16.92 14.50
N ALA A 290 -8.06 -17.70 15.56
CA ALA A 290 -6.79 -18.30 15.92
C ALA A 290 -6.95 -19.82 15.99
N LEU A 291 -6.13 -20.55 15.24
CA LEU A 291 -6.02 -22.00 15.30
C LEU A 291 -4.67 -22.41 15.90
N PRO A 292 -4.62 -23.52 16.65
CA PRO A 292 -3.34 -24.07 17.09
C PRO A 292 -2.55 -24.63 15.89
N ALA A 293 -1.28 -24.96 16.09
CA ALA A 293 -0.54 -25.85 15.19
C ALA A 293 -1.21 -27.25 15.17
N ILE A 294 -2.22 -27.42 14.31
CA ILE A 294 -3.05 -28.63 14.24
C ILE A 294 -2.16 -29.82 13.88
N GLY A 295 -2.30 -30.93 14.63
CA GLY A 295 -1.60 -32.19 14.35
C GLY A 295 -0.27 -32.38 15.10
N THR A 296 0.37 -31.32 15.58
CA THR A 296 1.73 -31.40 16.16
C THR A 296 1.80 -31.88 17.61
N GLY A 297 0.66 -31.89 18.31
CA GLY A 297 0.56 -32.35 19.70
C GLY A 297 0.30 -33.85 19.83
N ILE A 298 -0.89 -34.21 20.32
CA ILE A 298 -1.27 -35.61 20.62
C ILE A 298 -1.18 -36.52 19.38
N ALA A 299 -1.51 -35.98 18.20
CA ALA A 299 -1.45 -36.74 16.94
C ALA A 299 -0.02 -36.99 16.45
N LYS A 300 0.98 -36.29 17.00
CA LYS A 300 2.41 -36.43 16.67
C LYS A 300 2.70 -36.40 15.16
N LEU A 301 1.95 -35.61 14.41
CA LEU A 301 2.22 -35.38 13.00
C LEU A 301 3.46 -34.50 12.85
N ASP A 302 4.18 -34.69 11.75
CA ASP A 302 5.33 -33.88 11.40
C ASP A 302 4.92 -32.39 11.33
N PRO A 303 5.60 -31.48 12.07
CA PRO A 303 5.24 -30.07 12.10
C PRO A 303 5.31 -29.38 10.74
N LYS A 304 6.32 -29.70 9.92
CA LYS A 304 6.53 -29.09 8.60
C LYS A 304 5.40 -29.46 7.64
N LYS A 305 5.09 -30.75 7.53
CA LYS A 305 3.95 -31.25 6.72
C LYS A 305 2.61 -30.75 7.24
N SER A 306 2.47 -30.60 8.55
CA SER A 306 1.25 -30.03 9.15
C SER A 306 1.06 -28.57 8.74
N ALA A 307 2.13 -27.77 8.74
CA ALA A 307 2.09 -26.38 8.29
C ALA A 307 1.72 -26.27 6.80
N GLU A 308 2.30 -27.12 5.94
CA GLU A 308 2.00 -27.18 4.51
C GLU A 308 0.51 -27.47 4.24
N GLU A 309 -0.03 -28.51 4.88
CA GLU A 309 -1.45 -28.87 4.73
C GLU A 309 -2.38 -27.83 5.36
N ILE A 310 -1.97 -27.12 6.41
CA ILE A 310 -2.73 -26.01 6.97
C ILE A 310 -2.84 -24.86 5.96
N LEU A 311 -1.71 -24.40 5.41
CA LEU A 311 -1.69 -23.31 4.43
C LEU A 311 -2.44 -23.69 3.16
N LYS A 312 -2.29 -24.93 2.69
CA LYS A 312 -3.05 -25.49 1.57
C LYS A 312 -4.55 -25.48 1.86
N GLY A 313 -4.99 -25.92 3.04
CA GLY A 313 -6.40 -25.92 3.42
C GLY A 313 -7.00 -24.51 3.43
N ILE A 314 -6.27 -23.53 3.97
CA ILE A 314 -6.68 -22.12 3.95
C ILE A 314 -6.80 -21.62 2.50
N ARG A 315 -5.79 -21.87 1.66
CA ARG A 315 -5.76 -21.46 0.26
C ARG A 315 -6.92 -22.08 -0.53
N THR A 316 -7.05 -23.40 -0.49
CA THR A 316 -8.11 -24.15 -1.20
C THR A 316 -9.51 -23.69 -0.82
N TYR A 317 -9.75 -23.36 0.45
CA TYR A 317 -11.03 -22.82 0.87
C TYR A 317 -11.32 -21.45 0.26
N PHE A 318 -10.36 -20.51 0.34
CA PHE A 318 -10.56 -19.14 -0.14
C PHE A 318 -10.52 -18.99 -1.66
N GLU A 319 -9.92 -19.94 -2.40
CA GLU A 319 -10.05 -20.02 -3.86
C GLU A 319 -11.48 -20.34 -4.29
N LYS A 320 -12.22 -21.14 -3.50
CA LYS A 320 -13.60 -21.55 -3.80
C LYS A 320 -14.65 -20.52 -3.36
N VAL A 321 -14.31 -19.65 -2.42
CA VAL A 321 -15.28 -18.76 -1.74
C VAL A 321 -14.97 -17.30 -2.05
N THR A 322 -15.79 -16.69 -2.92
CA THR A 322 -15.61 -15.31 -3.39
C THR A 322 -16.04 -14.25 -2.39
N VAL A 323 -16.88 -14.59 -1.40
CA VAL A 323 -17.36 -13.69 -0.34
C VAL A 323 -17.20 -14.36 1.02
N SER A 324 -16.39 -13.75 1.89
CA SER A 324 -16.13 -14.25 3.24
C SER A 324 -15.94 -13.08 4.21
N SER A 325 -16.57 -13.18 5.39
CA SER A 325 -16.40 -12.22 6.49
C SER A 325 -15.02 -12.32 7.13
N LEU A 326 -14.34 -13.46 6.97
CA LEU A 326 -13.05 -13.72 7.56
C LEU A 326 -11.99 -12.90 6.84
N LEU A 327 -11.22 -12.14 7.61
CA LEU A 327 -10.13 -11.28 7.13
C LEU A 327 -8.77 -11.80 7.60
N GLN A 328 -8.74 -12.40 8.79
CA GLN A 328 -7.49 -12.77 9.46
C GLN A 328 -7.54 -14.19 10.03
N VAL A 329 -6.44 -14.91 9.83
CA VAL A 329 -6.24 -16.28 10.32
C VAL A 329 -4.88 -16.36 11.01
N TYR A 330 -4.90 -16.61 12.31
CA TYR A 330 -3.69 -16.74 13.12
C TYR A 330 -3.40 -18.21 13.40
N ILE A 331 -2.15 -18.63 13.18
CA ILE A 331 -1.66 -19.97 13.49
C ILE A 331 -0.74 -19.85 14.70
N ILE A 332 -1.14 -20.47 15.80
CA ILE A 332 -0.46 -20.34 17.08
C ILE A 332 0.44 -21.56 17.32
N ALA A 333 1.75 -21.33 17.31
CA ALA A 333 2.75 -22.33 17.65
C ALA A 333 3.27 -22.07 19.07
N TYR A 334 3.03 -23.01 19.97
CA TYR A 334 3.38 -22.86 21.39
C TYR A 334 4.86 -23.07 21.68
N SER A 335 5.45 -24.11 21.10
CA SER A 335 6.84 -24.50 21.35
C SER A 335 7.78 -24.00 20.24
N ASP A 336 9.04 -23.84 20.61
CA ASP A 336 10.09 -23.30 19.74
C ASP A 336 10.31 -24.18 18.50
N ASP A 337 10.35 -25.50 18.67
CA ASP A 337 10.52 -26.47 17.58
C ASP A 337 9.40 -26.38 16.55
N VAL A 338 8.14 -26.35 17.00
CA VAL A 338 6.97 -26.23 16.11
C VAL A 338 6.97 -24.87 15.41
N PHE A 339 7.29 -23.80 16.14
CA PHE A 339 7.35 -22.47 15.55
C PHE A 339 8.42 -22.38 14.45
N GLN A 340 9.61 -22.95 14.68
CA GLN A 340 10.67 -22.95 13.67
C GLN A 340 10.27 -23.73 12.41
N SER A 341 9.74 -24.95 12.57
CA SER A 341 9.27 -25.74 11.42
C SER A 341 8.16 -25.06 10.63
N PHE A 342 7.23 -24.37 11.30
CA PHE A 342 6.19 -23.60 10.62
C PHE A 342 6.79 -22.36 9.94
N SER A 343 7.73 -21.66 10.58
CA SER A 343 8.38 -20.48 10.03
C SER A 343 9.12 -20.80 8.74
N GLU A 344 9.83 -21.93 8.66
CA GLU A 344 10.46 -22.39 7.40
C GLU A 344 9.46 -22.51 6.24
N VAL A 345 8.26 -23.05 6.50
CA VAL A 345 7.21 -23.20 5.49
C VAL A 345 6.62 -21.84 5.11
N PHE A 346 6.44 -20.94 6.08
CA PHE A 346 6.02 -19.56 5.78
C PHE A 346 7.05 -18.83 4.92
N LYS A 347 8.35 -18.97 5.22
CA LYS A 347 9.44 -18.44 4.40
C LYS A 347 9.40 -18.98 2.98
N SER A 348 9.25 -20.29 2.81
CA SER A 348 9.24 -20.92 1.48
C SER A 348 8.03 -20.53 0.62
N GLN A 349 6.91 -20.17 1.26
CA GLN A 349 5.70 -19.68 0.57
C GLN A 349 5.63 -18.15 0.42
N THR A 350 6.54 -17.42 1.05
CA THR A 350 6.68 -15.99 0.82
C THR A 350 7.32 -15.82 -0.56
N PRO A 351 6.78 -14.96 -1.45
CA PRO A 351 7.40 -14.72 -2.75
C PRO A 351 8.87 -14.35 -2.56
N LYS A 352 9.77 -15.21 -3.03
CA LYS A 352 11.21 -14.93 -2.98
C LYS A 352 11.45 -13.68 -3.81
N THR A 353 11.88 -12.62 -3.15
CA THR A 353 12.70 -11.60 -3.81
C THR A 353 14.01 -12.30 -4.11
N GLU A 354 14.51 -12.25 -5.34
CA GLU A 354 15.80 -12.84 -5.71
C GLU A 354 16.94 -12.10 -4.99
N GLU A 355 17.15 -12.42 -3.72
CA GLU A 355 18.38 -12.18 -2.96
C GLU A 355 18.52 -13.32 -1.93
N ASN A 356 19.76 -13.82 -1.81
CA ASN A 356 20.31 -14.78 -0.83
C ASN A 356 20.47 -16.25 -1.29
N GLU A 357 21.42 -16.46 -2.21
CA GLU A 357 22.27 -17.67 -2.25
C GLU A 357 23.74 -17.24 -2.40
N GLU A 358 24.30 -16.47 -1.46
CA GLU A 358 25.77 -16.30 -1.38
C GLU A 358 26.34 -16.24 0.05
N GLU A 359 25.55 -16.44 1.12
CA GLU A 359 26.10 -16.41 2.50
C GLU A 359 26.21 -17.77 3.22
N ASP A 360 25.74 -18.89 2.63
CA ASP A 360 25.82 -20.21 3.28
C ASP A 360 26.86 -21.19 2.68
N GLU A 361 27.61 -20.81 1.62
CA GLU A 361 28.62 -21.70 1.01
C GLU A 361 30.05 -21.57 1.57
N GLU A 362 30.34 -20.61 2.46
CA GLU A 362 31.70 -20.45 3.02
C GLU A 362 31.96 -21.19 4.35
N GLU A 363 30.96 -21.78 5.03
CA GLU A 363 31.19 -22.48 6.31
C GLU A 363 31.22 -24.02 6.26
N ASN A 364 30.95 -24.67 5.11
CA ASN A 364 31.02 -26.14 4.97
C ASN A 364 32.14 -26.63 4.02
N LYS A 365 33.30 -25.97 4.05
CA LYS A 365 34.56 -26.54 3.55
C LYS A 365 35.43 -27.02 4.71
N THR A 366 34.99 -28.05 5.41
CA THR A 366 35.89 -29.01 6.06
C THR A 366 35.10 -30.25 6.48
N GLU A 367 35.68 -31.42 6.22
CA GLU A 367 35.28 -32.75 6.71
C GLU A 367 34.20 -33.51 5.91
N ASN A 368 34.62 -34.16 4.82
CA ASN A 368 34.88 -35.61 4.78
C ASN A 368 34.61 -36.21 3.39
N GLU A 369 35.71 -36.60 2.75
CA GLU A 369 35.77 -37.67 1.76
C GLU A 369 35.43 -39.00 2.45
N GLU A 370 34.53 -39.81 1.89
CA GLU A 370 34.84 -41.15 1.38
C GLU A 370 33.58 -41.98 1.08
N GLU A 371 33.73 -42.74 -0.01
CA GLU A 371 33.07 -44.01 -0.38
C GLU A 371 31.75 -44.01 -1.18
N ASN A 372 31.93 -44.40 -2.45
CA ASN A 372 30.97 -45.02 -3.35
C ASN A 372 30.43 -46.34 -2.78
N GLU A 373 29.19 -46.70 -3.10
CA GLU A 373 28.89 -47.91 -3.87
C GLU A 373 27.43 -47.95 -4.36
N THR A 374 27.29 -48.66 -5.47
CA THR A 374 26.18 -48.86 -6.40
C THR A 374 25.01 -49.69 -5.84
N GLU A 375 23.81 -49.51 -6.40
CA GLU A 375 23.01 -50.55 -7.08
C GLU A 375 21.59 -50.01 -7.45
N ASP A 376 21.39 -49.77 -8.75
CA ASP A 376 20.41 -50.46 -9.62
C ASP A 376 18.99 -50.72 -9.10
N GLU A 377 17.98 -50.15 -9.79
CA GLU A 377 17.17 -50.82 -10.84
C GLU A 377 15.71 -50.32 -10.97
N GLU A 378 15.34 -50.14 -12.25
CA GLU A 378 14.02 -50.32 -12.90
C GLU A 378 12.94 -49.22 -12.88
N GLU A 379 13.14 -48.29 -13.83
CA GLU A 379 12.28 -47.96 -14.98
C GLU A 379 10.94 -48.73 -15.17
N TYR A 380 9.84 -47.99 -15.43
CA TYR A 380 8.82 -48.41 -16.40
C TYR A 380 8.18 -47.21 -17.11
N ILE A 381 8.48 -47.10 -18.40
CA ILE A 381 7.92 -46.16 -19.37
C ILE A 381 6.64 -46.77 -19.97
N PHE A 382 5.62 -45.95 -20.26
CA PHE A 382 4.86 -46.08 -21.51
C PHE A 382 4.32 -44.71 -21.98
N GLN A 383 4.80 -44.28 -23.14
CA GLN A 383 4.27 -43.24 -24.01
C GLN A 383 2.83 -43.56 -24.48
N TYR A 384 2.03 -42.53 -24.77
CA TYR A 384 1.36 -42.41 -26.08
C TYR A 384 1.05 -40.95 -26.42
N SER A 385 1.00 -40.71 -27.73
CA SER A 385 1.14 -39.48 -28.51
C SER A 385 -0.12 -38.63 -28.70
N SER A 386 0.13 -37.33 -28.87
CA SER A 386 -0.55 -36.28 -29.68
C SER A 386 -1.93 -36.54 -30.30
N GLU A 387 -2.83 -35.56 -30.10
CA GLU A 387 -3.59 -34.91 -31.18
C GLU A 387 -3.99 -33.49 -30.72
N GLU A 388 -3.67 -32.50 -31.55
CA GLU A 388 -3.96 -31.08 -31.37
C GLU A 388 -5.43 -30.78 -31.70
N GLU A 389 -6.11 -30.01 -30.85
CA GLU A 389 -7.23 -29.17 -31.28
C GLU A 389 -7.00 -27.74 -30.75
N GLU A 390 -6.71 -26.83 -31.69
CA GLU A 390 -6.72 -25.39 -31.49
C GLU A 390 -8.10 -24.93 -31.02
N THR A 391 -8.16 -24.30 -29.84
CA THR A 391 -9.22 -23.34 -29.52
C THR A 391 -8.57 -22.09 -28.95
N GLU A 392 -8.75 -20.98 -29.66
CA GLU A 392 -8.38 -19.63 -29.22
C GLU A 392 -9.14 -19.29 -27.93
N ASP A 393 -8.45 -19.27 -26.80
CA ASP A 393 -8.91 -18.60 -25.57
C ASP A 393 -7.97 -17.44 -25.24
N LEU A 394 -8.33 -16.29 -25.81
CA LEU A 394 -7.85 -14.97 -25.40
C LEU A 394 -8.43 -14.63 -24.02
N SER A 395 -7.82 -15.12 -22.94
CA SER A 395 -8.09 -14.56 -21.62
C SER A 395 -6.93 -14.68 -20.60
N LEU A 396 -6.43 -13.51 -20.19
CA LEU A 396 -5.95 -13.20 -18.84
C LEU A 396 -4.71 -13.96 -18.29
N ASN A 397 -3.66 -14.17 -19.09
CA ASN A 397 -2.36 -14.65 -18.57
C ASN A 397 -1.13 -13.82 -18.99
N GLN A 398 -1.31 -12.52 -19.25
CA GLN A 398 -0.20 -11.56 -19.33
C GLN A 398 -0.51 -10.30 -18.56
N MET A 399 -0.21 -10.28 -17.26
CA MET A 399 -0.01 -9.04 -16.51
C MET A 399 1.07 -9.21 -15.44
N GLN A 400 2.22 -9.72 -15.88
CA GLN A 400 3.51 -9.51 -15.24
C GLN A 400 4.42 -8.81 -16.27
N SER A 401 4.13 -7.55 -16.62
CA SER A 401 5.10 -6.75 -17.37
C SER A 401 6.10 -6.15 -16.39
N VAL A 402 7.27 -6.76 -16.29
CA VAL A 402 8.47 -6.03 -15.86
C VAL A 402 8.67 -4.95 -16.92
N ILE A 403 8.46 -3.68 -16.58
CA ILE A 403 8.83 -2.58 -17.48
C ILE A 403 10.35 -2.59 -17.55
N ASP A 404 10.87 -3.01 -18.70
CA ASP A 404 12.30 -3.06 -18.95
C ASP A 404 12.91 -1.66 -18.88
N THR A 405 14.05 -1.57 -18.22
CA THR A 405 14.88 -0.35 -18.23
C THR A 405 15.57 -0.21 -19.58
N PRO A 406 15.92 1.01 -20.03
CA PRO A 406 16.62 1.21 -21.28
C PRO A 406 17.92 0.39 -21.34
N ALA A 407 18.20 -0.25 -22.47
CA ALA A 407 19.42 -1.03 -22.66
C ALA A 407 20.71 -0.19 -22.56
N THR A 408 20.60 1.13 -22.67
CA THR A 408 21.72 2.07 -22.49
C THR A 408 22.10 2.26 -21.02
N TRP A 409 21.27 1.83 -20.07
CA TRP A 409 21.55 1.97 -18.66
C TRP A 409 22.71 1.08 -18.23
N SER A 410 23.58 1.64 -17.40
CA SER A 410 24.55 0.87 -16.64
C SER A 410 23.84 -0.04 -15.64
N ASP A 411 24.53 -1.07 -15.17
CA ASP A 411 24.00 -2.01 -14.20
C ASP A 411 23.36 -1.30 -12.99
N MET A 412 22.09 -1.62 -12.77
CA MET A 412 21.24 -1.10 -11.70
C MET A 412 20.98 -2.15 -10.61
N THR A 413 21.66 -3.29 -10.63
CA THR A 413 21.52 -4.34 -9.62
C THR A 413 21.64 -3.73 -8.23
N ASN A 414 20.61 -3.93 -7.40
CA ASN A 414 20.46 -3.45 -6.03
C ASN A 414 20.50 -1.92 -5.84
N LYS A 415 20.27 -1.13 -6.91
CA LYS A 415 20.22 0.33 -6.86
C LYS A 415 18.91 0.85 -7.42
N SER A 416 18.18 1.66 -6.64
CA SER A 416 16.93 2.29 -7.11
C SER A 416 17.18 3.55 -7.94
N HIS A 417 18.32 4.21 -7.73
CA HIS A 417 18.76 5.40 -8.46
C HIS A 417 20.29 5.50 -8.48
N ILE A 418 20.86 5.81 -9.65
CA ILE A 418 22.23 6.28 -9.81
C ILE A 418 22.29 7.43 -10.82
N THR A 419 23.39 8.18 -10.77
CA THR A 419 23.77 9.15 -11.79
C THR A 419 25.09 8.70 -12.39
N VAL A 420 25.13 8.55 -13.71
CA VAL A 420 26.30 8.06 -14.46
C VAL A 420 26.86 9.20 -15.30
N GLU A 421 28.07 9.65 -14.98
CA GLU A 421 28.78 10.61 -15.83
C GLU A 421 29.20 9.94 -17.14
N LEU A 422 28.74 10.50 -18.26
CA LEU A 422 29.03 9.94 -19.58
C LEU A 422 30.48 10.24 -19.98
N LYS A 423 31.16 9.23 -20.54
CA LYS A 423 32.50 9.42 -21.07
C LYS A 423 32.47 10.32 -22.30
N THR A 424 33.36 11.31 -22.36
CA THR A 424 33.42 12.31 -23.44
C THR A 424 33.65 11.73 -24.83
N ASP A 425 34.21 10.52 -24.91
CA ASP A 425 34.47 9.79 -26.16
C ASP A 425 33.35 8.81 -26.55
N SER A 426 32.28 8.70 -25.75
CA SER A 426 31.10 7.90 -26.09
C SER A 426 30.22 8.56 -27.14
N ASP A 427 29.53 7.76 -27.97
CA ASP A 427 28.57 8.26 -28.96
C ASP A 427 27.38 8.97 -28.30
N GLU A 428 26.93 8.47 -27.16
CA GLU A 428 25.88 9.08 -26.35
C GLU A 428 26.26 10.50 -25.91
N HIS A 429 27.44 10.68 -25.30
CA HIS A 429 27.92 12.00 -24.90
C HIS A 429 28.00 12.96 -26.10
N ARG A 430 28.61 12.53 -27.22
CA ARG A 430 28.72 13.36 -28.43
C ARG A 430 27.38 13.81 -28.98
N THR A 431 26.38 12.93 -28.93
CA THR A 431 25.02 13.20 -29.43
C THR A 431 24.34 14.24 -28.56
N ILE A 432 24.27 14.01 -27.25
CA ILE A 432 23.64 14.93 -26.29
C ILE A 432 24.35 16.28 -26.25
N GLU A 433 25.69 16.31 -26.28
CA GLU A 433 26.47 17.54 -26.33
C GLU A 433 26.17 18.35 -27.60
N LYS A 434 26.16 17.70 -28.77
CA LYS A 434 25.87 18.35 -30.05
C LYS A 434 24.46 18.92 -30.08
N ASP A 435 23.46 18.17 -29.64
CA ASP A 435 22.05 18.59 -29.64
C ASP A 435 21.86 19.78 -28.69
N PHE A 436 22.44 19.71 -27.49
CA PHE A 436 22.42 20.81 -26.53
C PHE A 436 23.11 22.07 -27.06
N LEU A 437 24.32 21.97 -27.60
CA LEU A 437 25.06 23.13 -28.11
C LEU A 437 24.37 23.78 -29.31
N THR A 438 23.79 22.95 -30.20
CA THR A 438 22.99 23.43 -31.34
C THR A 438 21.75 24.18 -30.86
N SER A 439 21.02 23.61 -29.89
CA SER A 439 19.80 24.18 -29.32
C SER A 439 20.05 25.40 -28.41
N ALA A 440 21.22 25.48 -27.78
CA ALA A 440 21.63 26.60 -26.93
C ALA A 440 22.00 27.85 -27.75
N GLY A 441 22.41 27.69 -29.00
CA GLY A 441 22.62 28.77 -29.96
C GLY A 441 23.71 29.79 -29.59
N LYS A 442 24.56 29.51 -28.60
CA LYS A 442 25.60 30.42 -28.09
C LYS A 442 26.99 29.83 -28.28
N SER A 443 27.82 30.49 -29.08
CA SER A 443 29.19 30.08 -29.40
C SER A 443 30.16 30.06 -28.20
N THR A 444 29.81 30.68 -27.07
CA THR A 444 30.62 30.68 -25.83
C THR A 444 30.27 29.56 -24.86
N THR A 445 29.23 28.76 -25.13
CA THR A 445 28.80 27.67 -24.25
C THR A 445 29.83 26.54 -24.27
N LYS A 446 30.30 26.15 -23.10
CA LYS A 446 31.18 24.99 -22.91
C LYS A 446 30.52 23.98 -21.98
N VAL A 447 30.28 22.77 -22.47
CA VAL A 447 29.82 21.64 -21.64
C VAL A 447 30.99 21.17 -20.77
N ILE A 448 30.72 20.94 -19.50
CA ILE A 448 31.69 20.48 -18.50
C ILE A 448 31.52 18.99 -18.25
N LYS A 449 30.28 18.54 -18.08
CA LYS A 449 29.92 17.12 -17.99
C LYS A 449 28.45 16.90 -18.33
N ILE A 450 28.15 15.68 -18.73
CA ILE A 450 26.79 15.17 -18.97
C ILE A 450 26.59 13.94 -18.10
N GLU A 451 25.54 13.97 -17.31
CA GLU A 451 25.21 12.95 -16.33
C GLU A 451 23.89 12.28 -16.71
N ARG A 452 23.92 11.00 -17.09
CA ARG A 452 22.70 10.20 -17.30
C ARG A 452 22.09 9.83 -15.96
N ILE A 453 20.82 10.15 -15.80
CA ILE A 453 20.05 9.79 -14.63
C ILE A 453 19.42 8.43 -14.89
N GLN A 454 19.66 7.49 -13.98
CA GLN A 454 19.04 6.17 -14.00
C GLN A 454 18.22 6.03 -12.72
N ASN A 455 16.90 6.16 -12.83
CA ASN A 455 16.01 6.09 -11.67
C ASN A 455 14.85 5.15 -11.99
N ILE A 456 14.89 3.93 -11.43
CA ILE A 456 13.94 2.85 -11.75
C ILE A 456 12.50 3.28 -11.47
N LYS A 457 12.27 3.96 -10.34
CA LYS A 457 10.93 4.41 -9.94
C LYS A 457 10.37 5.43 -10.94
N LEU A 458 11.15 6.47 -11.25
CA LEU A 458 10.72 7.51 -12.18
C LEU A 458 10.54 6.95 -13.59
N TRP A 459 11.42 6.06 -14.04
CA TRP A 459 11.31 5.40 -15.33
C TRP A 459 10.05 4.57 -15.43
N ARG A 460 9.75 3.73 -14.42
CA ARG A 460 8.53 2.91 -14.42
C ARG A 460 7.26 3.76 -14.45
N SER A 461 7.16 4.78 -13.61
CA SER A 461 6.01 5.70 -13.61
C SER A 461 5.84 6.39 -14.96
N TYR A 462 6.94 6.91 -15.52
CA TYR A 462 6.98 7.53 -16.83
C TYR A 462 6.55 6.56 -17.95
N SER A 463 7.10 5.33 -17.97
CA SER A 463 6.80 4.33 -18.99
C SER A 463 5.34 3.88 -18.96
N VAL A 464 4.75 3.65 -17.77
CA VAL A 464 3.31 3.34 -17.65
C VAL A 464 2.47 4.47 -18.25
N LYS A 465 2.79 5.72 -17.92
CA LYS A 465 2.06 6.89 -18.43
C LYS A 465 2.22 7.03 -19.94
N ARG A 466 3.43 6.85 -20.46
CA ARG A 466 3.74 6.89 -21.89
C ARG A 466 2.96 5.81 -22.64
N ASP A 467 2.98 4.57 -22.16
CA ASP A 467 2.30 3.45 -22.80
C ASP A 467 0.79 3.67 -22.79
N TYR A 468 0.23 4.18 -21.70
CA TYR A 468 -1.17 4.61 -21.65
C TYR A 468 -1.49 5.67 -22.71
N VAL A 469 -0.70 6.74 -22.82
CA VAL A 469 -0.93 7.80 -23.82
C VAL A 469 -0.74 7.28 -25.25
N LEU A 470 0.17 6.32 -25.48
CA LEU A 470 0.32 5.62 -26.75
C LEU A 470 -0.96 4.84 -27.12
N THR A 471 -1.66 4.24 -26.15
CA THR A 471 -2.95 3.57 -26.46
C THR A 471 -4.02 4.55 -26.93
N LEU A 472 -3.96 5.81 -26.51
CA LEU A 472 -4.89 6.86 -26.94
C LEU A 472 -4.52 7.41 -28.33
N TYR A 473 -3.22 7.46 -28.65
CA TYR A 473 -2.71 8.06 -29.89
C TYR A 473 -1.63 7.17 -30.56
N PRO A 474 -1.97 5.96 -31.02
CA PRO A 474 -0.98 4.96 -31.47
C PRO A 474 -0.18 5.37 -32.71
N ASN A 475 -0.64 6.39 -33.45
CA ASN A 475 -0.03 6.88 -34.70
C ASN A 475 0.50 8.32 -34.59
N GLN A 476 0.69 8.85 -33.37
CA GLN A 476 1.21 10.20 -33.15
C GLN A 476 2.49 10.17 -32.35
N GLU A 477 3.41 11.11 -32.62
CA GLU A 477 4.54 11.36 -31.73
C GLU A 477 4.02 12.04 -30.47
N ILE A 478 3.99 11.29 -29.36
CA ILE A 478 3.48 11.75 -28.07
C ILE A 478 4.59 12.22 -27.12
N GLU A 479 5.86 11.95 -27.45
CA GLU A 479 7.03 12.20 -26.62
C GLU A 479 7.98 13.17 -27.32
N ASN A 480 8.53 14.12 -26.58
CA ASN A 480 9.57 15.04 -27.06
C ASN A 480 10.72 15.14 -26.04
N ASP A 481 11.95 15.24 -26.53
CA ASP A 481 13.09 15.58 -25.69
C ASP A 481 13.14 17.11 -25.53
N LEU A 482 12.92 17.60 -24.31
CA LEU A 482 12.79 19.02 -23.98
C LEU A 482 13.74 19.44 -22.85
N TYR A 483 13.97 20.76 -22.72
CA TYR A 483 14.95 21.31 -21.79
C TYR A 483 14.32 21.98 -20.58
N HIS A 484 14.91 21.79 -19.39
CA HIS A 484 14.50 22.44 -18.15
C HIS A 484 15.71 23.01 -17.39
N GLY A 485 15.82 24.33 -17.31
CA GLY A 485 16.87 25.02 -16.54
C GLY A 485 16.57 25.03 -15.05
N THR A 486 17.60 24.83 -14.22
CA THR A 486 17.42 24.79 -12.76
C THR A 486 18.67 25.21 -11.98
N THR A 487 18.58 25.28 -10.65
CA THR A 487 19.74 25.53 -9.77
C THR A 487 20.42 24.24 -9.33
N THR A 488 21.69 24.29 -8.92
CA THR A 488 22.45 23.13 -8.43
C THR A 488 21.73 22.37 -7.31
N GLU A 489 21.12 23.09 -6.36
CA GLU A 489 20.40 22.47 -5.24
C GLU A 489 19.11 21.77 -5.70
N THR A 490 18.46 22.33 -6.72
CA THR A 490 17.20 21.81 -7.26
C THR A 490 17.47 20.63 -8.20
N ALA A 491 18.58 20.64 -8.93
CA ALA A 491 19.01 19.54 -9.80
C ALA A 491 19.08 18.21 -9.05
N LYS A 492 19.70 18.18 -7.87
CA LYS A 492 19.79 16.97 -7.03
C LYS A 492 18.40 16.42 -6.65
N LYS A 493 17.45 17.31 -6.36
CA LYS A 493 16.08 16.92 -6.02
C LYS A 493 15.34 16.34 -7.22
N ILE A 494 15.49 16.96 -8.40
CA ILE A 494 14.86 16.50 -9.64
C ILE A 494 15.41 15.12 -10.04
N SER A 495 16.72 14.88 -9.94
CA SER A 495 17.31 13.57 -10.25
C SER A 495 16.77 12.45 -9.35
N LEU A 496 16.47 12.74 -8.08
CA LEU A 496 16.00 11.75 -7.11
C LEU A 496 14.47 11.55 -7.12
N HIS A 497 13.72 12.65 -7.28
CA HIS A 497 12.27 12.68 -7.06
C HIS A 497 11.45 13.07 -8.29
N GLY A 498 12.10 13.37 -9.41
CA GLY A 498 11.44 13.82 -10.64
C GLY A 498 11.08 15.30 -10.61
N PHE A 499 10.44 15.74 -11.69
CA PHE A 499 9.87 17.09 -11.75
C PHE A 499 8.62 17.15 -10.88
N ASN A 500 8.45 18.24 -10.13
CA ASN A 500 7.30 18.41 -9.26
C ASN A 500 6.67 19.78 -9.49
N ARG A 501 5.43 19.75 -9.99
CA ARG A 501 4.67 20.95 -10.35
C ARG A 501 4.42 21.89 -9.16
N SER A 502 4.44 21.39 -7.94
CA SER A 502 4.21 22.19 -6.71
C SER A 502 5.36 23.17 -6.43
N PHE A 503 6.50 23.04 -7.11
CA PHE A 503 7.59 24.02 -7.10
C PHE A 503 7.50 25.05 -8.24
N CYS A 504 6.41 25.05 -9.03
CA CYS A 504 6.16 26.10 -10.01
C CYS A 504 5.93 27.46 -9.31
N GLY A 505 6.44 28.55 -9.89
CA GLY A 505 6.18 29.91 -9.39
C GLY A 505 7.40 30.76 -9.01
N LYS A 506 8.63 30.25 -9.17
CA LYS A 506 9.82 31.14 -9.17
C LYS A 506 9.88 32.02 -10.42
N ASN A 507 9.29 31.56 -11.52
CA ASN A 507 9.17 32.28 -12.79
C ASN A 507 7.69 32.41 -13.20
N ALA A 508 7.38 33.35 -14.10
CA ALA A 508 6.01 33.69 -14.48
C ALA A 508 5.20 32.47 -14.99
N VAL A 509 4.02 32.26 -14.42
CA VAL A 509 3.16 31.09 -14.66
C VAL A 509 2.16 31.39 -15.78
N CYS A 510 2.67 31.73 -16.97
CA CYS A 510 1.87 32.32 -18.05
C CYS A 510 0.89 31.35 -18.73
N TYR A 511 1.16 30.04 -18.68
CA TYR A 511 0.43 29.04 -19.48
C TYR A 511 -0.23 27.94 -18.62
N GLY A 512 -0.06 28.00 -17.30
CA GLY A 512 -0.65 27.06 -16.33
C GLY A 512 0.30 26.70 -15.20
N LYS A 513 -0.23 26.22 -14.08
CA LYS A 513 0.51 25.85 -12.86
C LYS A 513 1.07 24.42 -12.96
N GLY A 514 1.94 24.22 -13.94
CA GLY A 514 2.65 22.95 -14.17
C GLY A 514 4.17 23.12 -14.20
N THR A 515 4.87 22.06 -14.56
CA THR A 515 6.30 22.09 -14.86
C THR A 515 6.53 22.56 -16.30
N TYR A 516 7.40 23.54 -16.48
CA TYR A 516 7.68 24.15 -17.79
C TYR A 516 8.90 23.50 -18.43
N PHE A 517 8.77 23.17 -19.72
CA PHE A 517 9.83 22.63 -20.56
C PHE A 517 9.94 23.45 -21.83
N ALA A 518 11.16 23.76 -22.24
CA ALA A 518 11.45 24.50 -23.46
C ALA A 518 11.89 23.57 -24.58
N LYS A 519 11.41 23.81 -25.80
CA LYS A 519 11.89 23.14 -27.01
C LYS A 519 13.36 23.47 -27.29
N ASP A 520 13.73 24.74 -27.08
CA ASP A 520 15.10 25.21 -27.29
C ASP A 520 15.85 25.38 -25.97
N ALA A 521 17.03 24.76 -25.85
CA ALA A 521 17.91 24.87 -24.70
C ALA A 521 18.31 26.32 -24.42
N SER A 522 18.37 27.18 -25.45
CA SER A 522 18.69 28.61 -25.31
C SER A 522 17.77 29.33 -24.32
N TYR A 523 16.50 28.93 -24.24
CA TYR A 523 15.54 29.43 -23.27
C TYR A 523 15.89 28.96 -21.86
N SER A 524 16.07 27.65 -21.67
CA SER A 524 16.43 27.05 -20.39
C SER A 524 17.81 27.48 -19.85
N CYS A 525 18.72 27.92 -20.72
CA CYS A 525 20.02 28.46 -20.36
C CYS A 525 19.98 29.89 -19.78
N GLN A 526 18.85 30.59 -19.82
CA GLN A 526 18.77 31.97 -19.30
C GLN A 526 18.96 31.99 -17.77
N GLU A 527 19.51 33.08 -17.26
CA GLU A 527 19.91 33.20 -15.85
C GLU A 527 18.76 33.02 -14.85
N GLN A 528 17.54 33.39 -15.24
CA GLN A 528 16.35 33.19 -14.40
C GLN A 528 15.90 31.72 -14.27
N TYR A 529 16.38 30.82 -15.14
CA TYR A 529 16.00 29.40 -15.15
C TYR A 529 17.16 28.53 -14.69
N ALA A 530 18.31 28.65 -15.36
CA ALA A 530 19.57 28.06 -14.91
C ALA A 530 20.42 29.18 -14.29
N ALA A 531 20.43 29.28 -12.97
CA ALA A 531 21.27 30.25 -12.26
C ALA A 531 22.71 29.74 -12.17
N THR A 532 23.67 30.64 -12.31
CA THR A 532 25.10 30.33 -12.19
C THR A 532 25.46 30.05 -10.73
N ASP A 533 26.11 28.93 -10.47
CA ASP A 533 26.56 28.52 -9.14
C ASP A 533 27.84 29.24 -8.70
N ARG A 534 28.36 28.88 -7.52
CA ARG A 534 29.56 29.51 -6.94
C ARG A 534 30.84 29.27 -7.75
N ASP A 535 30.88 28.18 -8.51
CA ASP A 535 32.03 27.77 -9.32
C ASP A 535 31.91 28.26 -10.78
N GLY A 536 30.81 28.95 -11.10
CA GLY A 536 30.55 29.52 -12.42
C GLY A 536 29.88 28.54 -13.38
N TYR A 537 29.23 27.50 -12.87
CA TYR A 537 28.52 26.49 -13.66
C TYR A 537 27.01 26.68 -13.65
N LYS A 538 26.36 26.17 -14.68
CA LYS A 538 24.91 26.22 -14.89
C LYS A 538 24.41 24.81 -15.15
N HIS A 539 23.15 24.56 -14.79
CA HIS A 539 22.54 23.23 -14.86
C HIS A 539 21.23 23.25 -15.65
N VAL A 540 21.14 22.39 -16.67
CA VAL A 540 19.93 22.19 -17.48
C VAL A 540 19.70 20.68 -17.62
N PHE A 541 18.46 20.24 -17.45
CA PHE A 541 18.04 18.90 -17.83
C PHE A 541 17.65 18.86 -19.29
N GLN A 542 18.02 17.78 -19.99
CA GLN A 542 17.27 17.27 -21.13
C GLN A 542 16.39 16.14 -20.61
N ALA A 543 15.09 16.25 -20.82
CA ALA A 543 14.08 15.34 -20.27
C ALA A 543 13.23 14.75 -21.39
N LYS A 544 12.84 13.49 -21.23
CA LYS A 544 11.79 12.88 -22.04
C LYS A 544 10.45 13.37 -21.52
N VAL A 545 9.64 14.00 -22.37
CA VAL A 545 8.39 14.64 -21.95
C VAL A 545 7.23 14.10 -22.78
N ILE A 546 6.21 13.58 -22.11
CA ILE A 546 4.96 13.16 -22.74
C ILE A 546 4.13 14.41 -23.02
N THR A 547 4.26 14.93 -24.23
CA THR A 547 3.50 16.10 -24.70
C THR A 547 2.08 15.72 -25.14
N GLY A 548 1.90 14.48 -25.61
CA GLY A 548 0.61 13.94 -26.07
C GLY A 548 -0.14 14.90 -26.98
N LYS A 549 -1.45 15.02 -26.78
CA LYS A 549 -2.28 16.04 -27.42
C LYS A 549 -2.25 17.32 -26.60
N TRP A 550 -1.95 18.46 -27.23
CA TRP A 550 -1.84 19.75 -26.55
C TRP A 550 -2.93 20.76 -26.94
N CYS A 551 -3.12 21.76 -26.09
CA CYS A 551 -3.91 22.96 -26.38
C CYS A 551 -3.23 24.24 -25.88
N LEU A 552 -3.82 25.41 -26.16
CA LEU A 552 -3.27 26.70 -25.74
C LEU A 552 -3.39 26.87 -24.22
N GLY A 553 -2.26 27.14 -23.55
CA GLY A 553 -2.21 27.32 -22.10
C GLY A 553 -2.78 28.64 -21.59
N ARG A 554 -3.19 28.64 -20.31
CA ARG A 554 -3.70 29.82 -19.60
C ARG A 554 -3.21 29.85 -18.15
N PRO A 555 -2.94 31.03 -17.55
CA PRO A 555 -2.41 31.12 -16.18
C PRO A 555 -3.27 30.45 -15.11
N ALA A 556 -4.58 30.38 -15.33
CA ALA A 556 -5.54 29.81 -14.39
C ALA A 556 -5.54 28.27 -14.35
N PHE A 557 -4.97 27.62 -15.36
CA PHE A 557 -4.99 26.15 -15.44
C PHE A 557 -4.15 25.54 -14.34
N VAL A 558 -4.73 24.61 -13.60
CA VAL A 558 -4.07 23.73 -12.62
C VAL A 558 -3.98 22.28 -13.11
N GLU A 559 -4.73 21.98 -14.18
CA GLU A 559 -4.74 20.76 -14.97
C GLU A 559 -5.09 21.15 -16.43
N PRO A 560 -4.82 20.30 -17.43
CA PRO A 560 -5.21 20.55 -18.81
C PRO A 560 -6.74 20.58 -18.95
N PRO A 561 -7.31 21.39 -19.86
CA PRO A 561 -8.75 21.39 -20.10
C PRO A 561 -9.21 20.10 -20.80
N SER A 562 -10.51 19.81 -20.77
CA SER A 562 -11.13 18.74 -21.55
C SER A 562 -11.00 18.97 -23.05
N THR A 563 -10.82 17.89 -23.82
CA THR A 563 -10.68 17.93 -25.29
C THR A 563 -11.99 18.25 -26.02
N SER A 564 -13.12 18.08 -25.35
CA SER A 564 -14.45 18.51 -25.81
C SER A 564 -15.37 18.77 -24.60
N SER A 565 -16.52 19.42 -24.83
CA SER A 565 -17.50 19.74 -23.77
C SER A 565 -18.20 18.53 -23.17
N ASP A 566 -18.20 17.39 -23.87
CA ASP A 566 -18.91 16.16 -23.50
C ASP A 566 -17.98 14.96 -23.23
N SER A 567 -16.66 15.18 -23.17
CA SER A 567 -15.69 14.11 -22.93
C SER A 567 -14.92 14.30 -21.62
N ASP A 568 -14.80 13.22 -20.84
CA ASP A 568 -13.92 13.15 -19.67
C ASP A 568 -12.42 13.06 -20.05
N ILE A 569 -12.09 13.11 -21.34
CA ILE A 569 -10.71 13.06 -21.86
C ILE A 569 -10.12 14.47 -21.87
N MET A 570 -9.08 14.68 -21.06
CA MET A 570 -8.29 15.92 -21.00
C MET A 570 -7.18 15.94 -22.06
N TYR A 571 -6.72 17.14 -22.41
CA TYR A 571 -5.43 17.28 -23.11
C TYR A 571 -4.28 16.77 -22.23
N ASP A 572 -3.17 16.36 -22.83
CA ASP A 572 -2.01 15.83 -22.09
C ASP A 572 -1.08 16.95 -21.62
N SER A 573 -0.99 18.03 -22.41
CA SER A 573 -0.18 19.20 -22.10
C SER A 573 -0.83 20.50 -22.59
N VAL A 574 -0.27 21.63 -22.15
CA VAL A 574 -0.61 22.93 -22.75
C VAL A 574 0.63 23.66 -23.21
N VAL A 575 0.48 24.48 -24.25
CA VAL A 575 1.58 25.14 -24.94
C VAL A 575 1.38 26.64 -25.05
N ASN A 576 2.46 27.38 -25.30
CA ASN A 576 2.40 28.82 -25.55
C ASN A 576 1.80 29.18 -26.92
N ASP A 577 1.97 28.30 -27.92
CA ASP A 577 1.46 28.44 -29.29
C ASP A 577 1.13 27.05 -29.83
N VAL A 578 -0.09 26.85 -30.32
CA VAL A 578 -0.58 25.53 -30.76
C VAL A 578 0.06 25.10 -32.08
N ASN A 579 0.43 26.05 -32.94
CA ASN A 579 0.97 25.77 -34.27
C ASN A 579 2.50 25.62 -34.25
N ASN A 580 3.18 26.34 -33.36
CA ASN A 580 4.63 26.24 -33.18
C ASN A 580 5.02 26.32 -31.70
N PRO A 581 4.80 25.23 -30.94
CA PRO A 581 5.06 25.20 -29.50
C PRO A 581 6.55 25.33 -29.20
N ALA A 582 6.89 26.34 -28.41
CA ALA A 582 8.23 26.56 -27.88
C ALA A 582 8.35 26.20 -26.39
N ILE A 583 7.22 26.22 -25.69
CA ILE A 583 7.09 25.90 -24.27
C ILE A 583 5.93 24.92 -24.10
N TYR A 584 6.20 23.84 -23.38
CA TYR A 584 5.23 22.87 -22.93
C TYR A 584 5.10 22.95 -21.42
N VAL A 585 3.86 22.89 -20.93
CA VAL A 585 3.55 22.85 -19.49
C VAL A 585 2.86 21.52 -19.20
N ILE A 586 3.50 20.75 -18.34
CA ILE A 586 3.07 19.41 -17.92
C ILE A 586 2.51 19.48 -16.51
N PHE A 587 1.32 18.93 -16.31
CA PHE A 587 0.60 19.01 -15.05
C PHE A 587 0.64 17.70 -14.25
N CYS A 588 1.21 16.62 -14.78
CA CYS A 588 1.40 15.38 -14.05
C CYS A 588 2.89 15.13 -13.78
N ASP A 589 3.22 14.68 -12.56
CA ASP A 589 4.62 14.52 -12.13
C ASP A 589 5.31 13.33 -12.83
N ASP A 590 4.54 12.37 -13.34
CA ASP A 590 4.99 11.25 -14.18
C ASP A 590 5.04 11.56 -15.68
N GLY A 591 4.66 12.78 -16.09
CA GLY A 591 4.64 13.21 -17.50
C GLY A 591 6.02 13.54 -18.07
N ALA A 592 7.08 13.52 -17.26
CA ALA A 592 8.44 13.78 -17.70
C ALA A 592 9.49 12.99 -16.91
N TYR A 593 10.46 12.43 -17.62
CA TYR A 593 11.62 11.73 -17.05
C TYR A 593 12.89 12.58 -17.24
N PRO A 594 13.60 12.97 -16.16
CA PRO A 594 14.85 13.72 -16.28
C PRO A 594 15.96 12.77 -16.74
N GLU A 595 16.26 12.72 -18.04
CA GLU A 595 17.16 11.71 -18.60
C GLU A 595 18.64 12.10 -18.48
N TYR A 596 18.97 13.35 -18.80
CA TYR A 596 20.34 13.85 -18.74
C TYR A 596 20.40 15.18 -17.98
N LEU A 597 21.36 15.28 -17.05
CA LEU A 597 21.74 16.55 -16.44
C LEU A 597 23.02 17.08 -17.10
N ILE A 598 22.92 18.25 -17.71
CA ILE A 598 24.02 18.91 -18.41
C ILE A 598 24.55 20.03 -17.53
N THR A 599 25.82 19.93 -17.16
CA THR A 599 26.55 20.99 -16.45
C THR A 599 27.44 21.72 -17.45
N PHE A 600 27.28 23.04 -17.56
CA PHE A 600 27.97 23.85 -18.55
C PHE A 600 28.39 25.22 -18.01
N LYS A 601 29.19 25.94 -18.77
CA LYS A 601 29.61 27.32 -18.52
C LYS A 601 29.31 28.20 -19.73
N GLN A 602 28.90 29.45 -19.51
CA GLN A 602 28.57 30.42 -20.56
C GLN A 602 29.31 31.74 -20.43
#